data_AF-A0A534BDQ8-F1
#
_entry.id   AF-A0A534BDQ8-F1
#
_cell.length_a   1.000
_cell.length_b   1.000
_cell.length_c   1.000
_cell.angle_alpha   90.00
_cell.angle_beta   90.00
_cell.angle_gamma   90.00
#
_symmetry.space_group_name_H-M   'P 1'
#
loop_
_entity.id
_entity.type
_entity.pdbx_description
1 polymer ?
#
loop_
_entity_poly.entity_id
_entity_poly.type
_entity_poly.pdbx_seq_one_letter_code
_entity_poly.pdbx_strand_id
1 'polypeptide(L)'
;MKTESSAELTLRGTKTESRVELTLRGLVLGVVLTVVFTAANVYFGLKAGLTFSTSIPAVVISMAMLRWLGNTSAQENNIVQTVASTAGTLSSIIFVLPGFIMIGWWSGFPYWQSVAICATGGILGVMYSIPLRRALVTQSDLPYPEGTACAEVIKVGSGDVADPDSVESSGKGLKAVLVGSLVSALFLAMVQARLFLGDVAHSFRLGGDPRAPVTGFDFQLSFALFGIGHLVGISCGIAMFVGALIGWGLGVPHYSALHAAAGDAGEFAHATWSHYVRYVGAGAIAVSAIWTLIKLVKPVIGGLKSAIASSRARK
;
A
#
# COMPACT_ATOMS: atom_id res chain seq x y z
N MET A 1 -22.92 -39.62 46.40
CA MET A 1 -24.05 -39.41 45.47
C MET A 1 -24.05 -37.94 45.05
N LYS A 2 -23.67 -37.69 43.79
CA LYS A 2 -24.04 -36.53 42.92
C LYS A 2 -23.64 -35.13 43.43
N THR A 3 -22.87 -34.31 42.71
CA THR A 3 -22.68 -34.17 41.25
C THR A 3 -21.48 -33.26 41.03
N GLU A 4 -20.32 -33.83 40.71
CA GLU A 4 -19.29 -33.09 39.98
C GLU A 4 -19.86 -32.88 38.57
N SER A 5 -20.16 -31.62 38.27
CA SER A 5 -20.84 -31.23 37.04
C SER A 5 -19.95 -31.55 35.84
N SER A 6 -20.47 -32.37 34.92
CA SER A 6 -19.86 -32.77 33.64
C SER A 6 -19.41 -31.61 32.73
N ALA A 7 -19.64 -30.35 33.13
CA ALA A 7 -19.18 -29.14 32.45
C ALA A 7 -17.70 -28.81 32.72
N GLU A 8 -17.13 -29.22 33.86
CA GLU A 8 -15.71 -28.91 34.17
C GLU A 8 -14.73 -29.92 33.55
N LEU A 9 -15.21 -31.15 33.29
CA LEU A 9 -14.39 -32.20 32.67
C LEU A 9 -14.29 -32.08 31.13
N THR A 10 -15.20 -31.32 30.49
CA THR A 10 -15.21 -31.12 29.03
C THR A 10 -14.28 -29.99 28.57
N LEU A 11 -13.87 -29.09 29.45
CA LEU A 11 -12.92 -28.00 29.13
C LEU A 11 -11.44 -28.38 29.29
N ARG A 12 -11.14 -29.56 29.83
CA ARG A 12 -9.76 -30.08 29.93
C ARG A 12 -9.33 -30.95 28.72
N GLY A 13 -10.18 -31.05 27.70
CA GLY A 13 -10.06 -32.04 26.63
C GLY A 13 -9.93 -31.51 25.20
N THR A 14 -9.84 -30.21 24.94
CA THR A 14 -9.37 -29.75 23.63
C THR A 14 -7.86 -29.90 23.58
N LYS A 15 -7.44 -31.11 23.21
CA LYS A 15 -6.11 -31.42 22.69
C LYS A 15 -5.64 -30.19 21.89
N THR A 16 -4.68 -29.44 22.43
CA THR A 16 -3.98 -28.41 21.67
C THR A 16 -3.19 -29.20 20.63
N GLU A 17 -3.86 -29.62 19.55
CA GLU A 17 -3.15 -30.09 18.38
C GLU A 17 -2.16 -28.98 18.07
N SER A 18 -0.88 -29.32 18.08
CA SER A 18 0.18 -28.41 17.66
C SER A 18 -0.06 -28.12 16.19
N ARG A 19 -0.97 -27.18 15.91
CA ARG A 19 -1.21 -26.69 14.56
C ARG A 19 0.11 -26.05 14.17
N VAL A 20 0.75 -26.61 13.15
CA VAL A 20 2.02 -26.10 12.65
C VAL A 20 1.73 -24.73 12.05
N GLU A 21 2.00 -23.67 12.82
CA GLU A 21 1.76 -22.30 12.39
C GLU A 21 2.76 -21.87 11.33
N LEU A 22 4.02 -22.32 11.46
CA LEU A 22 5.11 -21.95 10.57
C LEU A 22 5.51 -23.14 9.68
N THR A 23 5.19 -23.05 8.40
CA THR A 23 5.57 -24.04 7.38
C THR A 23 6.63 -23.46 6.46
N LEU A 24 7.58 -24.29 6.03
CA LEU A 24 8.61 -23.86 5.08
C LEU A 24 7.99 -23.45 3.74
N ARG A 25 6.99 -24.20 3.26
CA ARG A 25 6.29 -23.93 1.99
C ARG A 25 5.52 -22.59 2.05
N GLY A 26 4.83 -22.29 3.15
CA GLY A 26 4.15 -21.02 3.36
C GLY A 26 5.14 -19.85 3.45
N LEU A 27 6.27 -20.04 4.15
CA LEU A 27 7.32 -19.04 4.22
C LEU A 27 7.92 -18.72 2.85
N VAL A 28 8.27 -19.75 2.07
CA VAL A 28 8.82 -19.56 0.70
C VAL A 28 7.81 -18.85 -0.19
N LEU A 29 6.53 -19.25 -0.14
CA LEU A 29 5.47 -18.59 -0.88
C LEU A 29 5.31 -17.13 -0.47
N GLY A 30 5.35 -16.85 0.84
CA GLY A 30 5.31 -15.49 1.38
C GLY A 30 6.44 -14.63 0.84
N VAL A 31 7.68 -15.13 0.87
CA VAL A 31 8.85 -14.41 0.35
C VAL A 31 8.71 -14.11 -1.14
N VAL A 32 8.26 -15.08 -1.94
CA VAL A 32 8.05 -14.88 -3.38
C VAL A 32 7.00 -13.80 -3.63
N LEU A 33 5.86 -13.86 -2.94
CA LEU A 33 4.82 -12.84 -3.03
C LEU A 33 5.34 -11.47 -2.59
N THR A 34 6.11 -11.40 -1.50
CA THR A 34 6.73 -10.15 -1.03
C THR A 34 7.60 -9.52 -2.11
N VAL A 35 8.47 -10.29 -2.76
CA VAL A 35 9.35 -9.76 -3.83
C VAL A 35 8.52 -9.18 -4.98
N VAL A 36 7.51 -9.92 -5.45
CA VAL A 36 6.64 -9.49 -6.55
C VAL A 36 5.87 -8.22 -6.19
N PHE A 37 5.23 -8.20 -5.03
CA PHE A 37 4.44 -7.05 -4.60
C PHE A 37 5.29 -5.85 -4.20
N THR A 38 6.51 -6.04 -3.71
CA THR A 38 7.45 -4.94 -3.51
C THR A 38 7.84 -4.33 -4.85
N ALA A 39 8.15 -5.14 -5.86
CA ALA A 39 8.45 -4.61 -7.20
C ALA A 39 7.26 -3.82 -7.79
N ALA A 40 6.03 -4.34 -7.64
CA ALA A 40 4.82 -3.63 -8.07
C ALA A 40 4.66 -2.30 -7.31
N ASN A 41 4.74 -2.31 -5.98
CA ASN A 41 4.60 -1.09 -5.18
C ASN A 41 5.71 -0.07 -5.45
N VAL A 42 6.94 -0.52 -5.72
CA VAL A 42 8.04 0.38 -6.11
C VAL A 42 7.73 1.03 -7.46
N TYR A 43 7.27 0.25 -8.45
CA TYR A 43 6.89 0.79 -9.75
C TYR A 43 5.76 1.82 -9.63
N PHE A 44 4.67 1.48 -8.95
CA PHE A 44 3.52 2.39 -8.80
C PHE A 44 3.82 3.58 -7.92
N GLY A 45 4.61 3.40 -6.86
CA GLY A 45 4.98 4.50 -6.00
C GLY A 45 5.94 5.48 -6.69
N LEU A 46 6.82 5.02 -7.58
CA LEU A 46 7.66 5.91 -8.39
C LEU A 46 6.91 6.53 -9.57
N LYS A 47 6.00 5.80 -10.20
CA LYS A 47 5.26 6.28 -11.39
C LYS A 47 4.08 7.16 -11.03
N ALA A 48 3.26 6.74 -10.07
CA ALA A 48 1.99 7.36 -9.71
C ALA A 48 2.03 8.05 -8.33
N GLY A 49 3.11 7.90 -7.56
CA GLY A 49 3.19 8.44 -6.20
C GLY A 49 2.32 7.70 -5.19
N LEU A 50 1.75 6.55 -5.56
CA LEU A 50 0.81 5.78 -4.75
C LEU A 50 1.29 4.34 -4.55
N THR A 51 1.15 3.84 -3.33
CA THR A 51 1.35 2.43 -2.97
C THR A 51 0.01 1.84 -2.54
N PHE A 52 -0.17 0.52 -2.70
CA PHE A 52 -1.41 -0.14 -2.32
C PHE A 52 -1.16 -1.28 -1.32
N SER A 53 -2.18 -1.55 -0.49
CA SER A 53 -2.10 -2.64 0.48
C SER A 53 -2.03 -4.00 -0.23
N THR A 54 -1.03 -4.79 0.14
CA THR A 54 -0.73 -6.09 -0.48
C THR A 54 -1.44 -7.26 0.22
N SER A 55 -1.98 -7.02 1.42
CA SER A 55 -2.42 -8.10 2.32
C SER A 55 -3.61 -8.91 1.78
N ILE A 56 -4.64 -8.26 1.22
CA ILE A 56 -5.85 -8.95 0.73
C ILE A 56 -5.56 -9.79 -0.53
N PRO A 57 -4.91 -9.25 -1.58
CA PRO A 57 -4.55 -10.05 -2.76
C PRO A 57 -3.61 -11.21 -2.39
N ALA A 58 -2.67 -10.98 -1.49
CA ALA A 58 -1.73 -12.01 -1.05
C ALA A 58 -2.44 -13.21 -0.40
N VAL A 59 -3.47 -12.99 0.43
CA VAL A 59 -4.28 -14.07 1.02
C VAL A 59 -4.98 -14.90 -0.05
N VAL A 60 -5.61 -14.24 -1.02
CA VAL A 60 -6.36 -14.93 -2.08
C VAL A 60 -5.43 -15.79 -2.93
N ILE A 61 -4.26 -15.25 -3.28
CA ILE A 61 -3.24 -15.98 -4.04
C ILE A 61 -2.64 -17.11 -3.21
N SER A 62 -2.32 -16.86 -1.93
CA SER A 62 -1.71 -17.86 -1.05
C SER A 62 -2.60 -19.06 -0.84
N MET A 63 -3.90 -18.83 -0.61
CA MET A 63 -4.89 -19.89 -0.45
C MET A 63 -4.95 -20.80 -1.67
N ALA A 64 -4.98 -20.20 -2.86
CA ALA A 64 -5.14 -20.95 -4.07
C ALA A 64 -3.87 -21.74 -4.44
N MET A 65 -2.69 -21.13 -4.23
CA MET A 65 -1.41 -21.81 -4.44
C MET A 65 -1.17 -22.92 -3.42
N LEU A 66 -1.45 -22.70 -2.13
CA LEU A 66 -1.31 -23.72 -1.09
C LEU A 66 -2.29 -24.88 -1.28
N ARG A 67 -3.52 -24.61 -1.74
CA ARG A 67 -4.49 -25.66 -2.12
C ARG A 67 -3.99 -26.53 -3.27
N TRP A 68 -3.29 -25.95 -4.26
CA TRP A 68 -2.68 -26.74 -5.34
C TRP A 68 -1.51 -27.62 -4.83
N LEU A 69 -0.83 -27.17 -3.77
CA LEU A 69 0.27 -27.88 -3.10
C LEU A 69 -0.19 -28.82 -1.97
N GLY A 70 -1.52 -28.99 -1.76
CA GLY A 70 -2.11 -29.91 -0.78
C GLY A 70 -3.02 -29.24 0.28
N ASN A 71 -3.17 -29.87 1.45
CA ASN A 71 -4.01 -29.35 2.55
C ASN A 71 -3.54 -27.94 2.98
N THR A 72 -4.48 -27.00 3.08
CA THR A 72 -4.25 -25.63 3.53
C THR A 72 -4.72 -25.46 4.97
N SER A 73 -4.00 -24.67 5.76
CA SER A 73 -4.40 -24.27 7.11
C SER A 73 -4.62 -22.74 7.16
N ALA A 74 -5.57 -22.28 7.99
CA ALA A 74 -5.77 -20.87 8.27
C ALA A 74 -4.50 -20.21 8.85
N GLN A 75 -3.80 -20.93 9.73
CA GLN A 75 -2.56 -20.47 10.34
C GLN A 75 -1.45 -20.30 9.30
N GLU A 76 -1.33 -21.25 8.36
CA GLU A 76 -0.34 -21.19 7.28
C GLU A 76 -0.58 -19.98 6.36
N ASN A 77 -1.83 -19.74 5.94
CA ASN A 77 -2.17 -18.55 5.15
C ASN A 77 -1.93 -17.24 5.91
N ASN A 78 -2.15 -17.23 7.22
CA ASN A 78 -1.85 -16.06 8.06
C ASN A 78 -0.34 -15.74 8.06
N ILE A 79 0.53 -16.76 8.08
CA ILE A 79 1.98 -16.54 7.93
C ILE A 79 2.31 -15.99 6.55
N VAL A 80 1.74 -16.55 5.47
CA VAL A 80 1.98 -16.03 4.11
C VAL A 80 1.54 -14.58 3.99
N GLN A 81 0.35 -14.24 4.49
CA GLN A 81 -0.15 -12.87 4.54
C GLN A 81 0.78 -11.97 5.35
N THR A 82 1.22 -12.40 6.54
CA THR A 82 2.08 -11.59 7.41
C THR A 82 3.39 -11.24 6.70
N VAL A 83 4.01 -12.21 6.02
CA VAL A 83 5.23 -11.98 5.24
C VAL A 83 4.95 -11.08 4.04
N ALA A 84 3.90 -11.35 3.27
CA ALA A 84 3.52 -10.56 2.09
C ALA A 84 3.10 -9.12 2.42
N SER A 85 2.51 -8.89 3.59
CA SER A 85 2.08 -7.56 4.06
C SER A 85 3.26 -6.60 4.23
N THR A 86 4.45 -7.14 4.55
CA THR A 86 5.69 -6.32 4.62
C THR A 86 6.08 -5.70 3.27
N ALA A 87 5.59 -6.23 2.15
CA ALA A 87 5.93 -5.71 0.83
C ALA A 87 5.58 -4.22 0.67
N GLY A 88 4.41 -3.82 1.18
CA GLY A 88 3.94 -2.45 1.13
C GLY A 88 4.79 -1.52 1.98
N THR A 89 5.14 -1.92 3.21
CA THR A 89 5.96 -1.09 4.11
C THR A 89 7.42 -1.00 3.67
N LEU A 90 8.00 -2.10 3.16
CA LEU A 90 9.34 -2.10 2.58
C LEU A 90 9.45 -1.20 1.35
N SER A 91 8.38 -1.10 0.56
CA SER A 91 8.36 -0.24 -0.63
C SER A 91 8.44 1.25 -0.31
N SER A 92 8.13 1.69 0.92
CA SER A 92 8.23 3.11 1.33
C SER A 92 9.64 3.70 1.18
N ILE A 93 10.66 2.85 1.01
CA ILE A 93 12.03 3.25 0.70
C ILE A 93 12.15 4.10 -0.58
N ILE A 94 11.19 3.99 -1.50
CA ILE A 94 11.09 4.84 -2.71
C ILE A 94 10.95 6.33 -2.41
N PHE A 95 10.53 6.70 -1.19
CA PHE A 95 10.45 8.11 -0.79
C PHE A 95 11.76 8.62 -0.20
N VAL A 96 12.64 7.71 0.23
CA VAL A 96 13.89 8.05 0.92
C VAL A 96 15.07 8.07 -0.05
N LEU A 97 15.26 7.01 -0.85
CA LEU A 97 16.45 6.90 -1.70
C LEU A 97 16.54 7.99 -2.77
N PRO A 98 15.46 8.33 -3.51
CA PRO A 98 15.50 9.46 -4.43
C PRO A 98 15.76 10.78 -3.73
N GLY A 99 15.35 10.93 -2.47
CA GLY A 99 15.64 12.11 -1.64
C GLY A 99 17.14 12.37 -1.48
N PHE A 100 17.95 11.32 -1.29
CA PHE A 100 19.40 11.45 -1.21
C PHE A 100 20.05 11.93 -2.51
N ILE A 101 19.49 11.54 -3.66
CA ILE A 101 19.92 12.02 -4.97
C ILE A 101 19.48 13.47 -5.18
N MET A 102 18.25 13.82 -4.81
CA MET A 102 17.71 15.18 -4.94
C MET A 102 18.47 16.20 -4.09
N ILE A 103 18.98 15.80 -2.92
CA ILE A 103 19.85 16.63 -2.06
C ILE A 103 21.27 16.76 -2.63
N GLY A 104 21.63 15.93 -3.62
CA GLY A 104 22.96 15.90 -4.23
C GLY A 104 24.01 15.12 -3.42
N TRP A 105 23.58 14.35 -2.40
CA TRP A 105 24.52 13.55 -1.60
C TRP A 105 24.97 12.28 -2.33
N TRP A 106 24.09 11.73 -3.18
CA TRP A 106 24.38 10.59 -4.05
C TRP A 106 24.30 11.00 -5.52
N SER A 107 25.26 10.56 -6.33
CA SER A 107 25.28 10.72 -7.80
C SER A 107 24.60 9.57 -8.55
N GLY A 108 24.04 8.60 -7.82
CA GLY A 108 23.34 7.42 -8.32
C GLY A 108 22.81 6.57 -7.17
N PHE A 109 22.58 5.27 -7.40
CA PHE A 109 22.18 4.35 -6.34
C PHE A 109 23.34 3.39 -5.99
N PRO A 110 24.22 3.75 -5.03
CA PRO A 110 25.25 2.84 -4.54
C PRO A 110 24.60 1.58 -3.97
N TYR A 111 24.78 0.45 -4.66
CA TYR A 111 24.06 -0.79 -4.39
C TYR A 111 24.23 -1.25 -2.94
N TRP A 112 25.47 -1.39 -2.46
CA TRP A 112 25.73 -1.90 -1.11
C TRP A 112 25.28 -0.96 0.00
N GLN A 113 25.35 0.36 -0.22
CA GLN A 113 24.85 1.33 0.75
C GLN A 113 23.32 1.32 0.80
N SER A 114 22.67 1.21 -0.37
CA SER A 114 21.21 1.07 -0.45
C SER A 114 20.76 -0.21 0.24
N VAL A 115 21.43 -1.34 0.00
CA VAL A 115 21.17 -2.61 0.68
C VAL A 115 21.38 -2.48 2.18
N ALA A 116 22.45 -1.84 2.64
CA ALA A 116 22.71 -1.65 4.07
C ALA A 116 21.63 -0.78 4.76
N ILE A 117 21.19 0.30 4.10
CA ILE A 117 20.11 1.17 4.60
C ILE A 117 18.80 0.38 4.67
N CYS A 118 18.43 -0.33 3.60
CA CYS A 118 17.23 -1.17 3.56
C CYS A 118 17.27 -2.29 4.62
N ALA A 119 18.41 -2.97 4.77
CA ALA A 119 18.58 -4.03 5.75
C ALA A 119 18.47 -3.50 7.18
N THR A 120 19.13 -2.37 7.48
CA THR A 120 19.06 -1.74 8.80
C THR A 120 17.64 -1.27 9.10
N GLY A 121 16.96 -0.65 8.12
CA GLY A 121 15.55 -0.25 8.26
C GLY A 121 14.61 -1.42 8.49
N GLY A 122 14.81 -2.54 7.77
CA GLY A 122 14.06 -3.78 7.96
C GLY A 122 14.27 -4.39 9.34
N ILE A 123 15.52 -4.49 9.80
CA ILE A 123 15.87 -5.00 11.14
C ILE A 123 15.22 -4.12 12.22
N LEU A 124 15.35 -2.80 12.11
CA LEU A 124 14.72 -1.87 13.04
C LEU A 124 13.20 -2.03 13.04
N GLY A 125 12.56 -2.18 11.87
CA GLY A 125 11.13 -2.43 11.76
C GLY A 125 10.69 -3.69 12.51
N VAL A 126 11.43 -4.80 12.36
CA VAL A 126 11.16 -6.04 13.10
C VAL A 126 11.35 -5.84 14.61
N MET A 127 12.43 -5.18 15.03
CA MET A 127 12.68 -4.89 16.46
C MET A 127 11.56 -4.05 17.09
N TYR A 128 11.07 -3.05 16.37
CA TYR A 128 10.02 -2.14 16.84
C TYR A 128 8.61 -2.75 16.76
N SER A 129 8.40 -3.85 16.02
CA SER A 129 7.10 -4.52 15.92
C SER A 129 6.54 -4.95 17.28
N ILE A 130 7.40 -5.48 18.17
CA ILE A 130 7.01 -5.98 19.51
C ILE A 130 6.45 -4.86 20.39
N PRO A 131 7.17 -3.74 20.65
CA PRO A 131 6.65 -2.65 21.47
C PRO A 131 5.47 -1.93 20.81
N LEU A 132 5.50 -1.70 19.49
CA LEU A 132 4.39 -1.01 18.82
C LEU A 132 3.11 -1.83 18.81
N ARG A 133 3.19 -3.17 18.68
CA ARG A 133 2.00 -4.03 18.77
C ARG A 133 1.26 -3.80 20.10
N ARG A 134 1.99 -3.64 21.20
CA ARG A 134 1.34 -3.41 22.49
C ARG A 134 0.63 -2.05 22.55
N ALA A 135 1.33 -1.02 22.09
CA ALA A 135 0.85 0.36 22.13
C ALA A 135 -0.33 0.61 21.19
N LEU A 136 -0.28 0.04 19.98
CA LEU A 136 -1.25 0.29 18.94
C LEU A 136 -2.38 -0.74 18.94
N VAL A 137 -2.09 -2.03 19.15
CA VAL A 137 -3.10 -3.09 19.04
C VAL A 137 -3.80 -3.39 20.36
N THR A 138 -3.04 -3.59 21.44
CA THR A 138 -3.64 -4.07 22.69
C THR A 138 -4.13 -2.97 23.64
N GLN A 139 -3.63 -1.75 23.50
CA GLN A 139 -3.88 -0.63 24.43
C GLN A 139 -4.53 0.59 23.73
N SER A 140 -5.06 0.41 22.52
CA SER A 140 -5.69 1.49 21.76
C SER A 140 -6.94 0.98 21.05
N ASP A 141 -7.99 1.79 21.04
CA ASP A 141 -9.27 1.51 20.37
C ASP A 141 -9.24 1.87 18.88
N LEU A 142 -8.08 1.71 18.22
CA LEU A 142 -7.96 1.98 16.80
C LEU A 142 -8.71 0.89 16.01
N PRO A 143 -9.55 1.27 15.02
CA PRO A 143 -10.19 0.29 14.15
C PRO A 143 -9.15 -0.40 13.25
N TYR A 144 -9.30 -1.72 13.09
CA TYR A 144 -8.44 -2.58 12.26
C TYR A 144 -9.15 -3.11 11.01
N PRO A 145 -9.60 -2.24 10.09
CA PRO A 145 -10.45 -2.66 8.96
C PRO A 145 -9.74 -3.64 8.03
N GLU A 146 -8.49 -3.36 7.63
CA GLU A 146 -7.74 -4.22 6.71
C GLU A 146 -7.38 -5.58 7.34
N GLY A 147 -6.91 -5.58 8.58
CA GLY A 147 -6.56 -6.80 9.31
C GLY A 147 -7.77 -7.69 9.55
N THR A 148 -8.92 -7.08 9.87
CA THR A 148 -10.19 -7.80 10.06
C THR A 148 -10.68 -8.38 8.73
N ALA A 149 -10.62 -7.62 7.64
CA ALA A 149 -10.98 -8.11 6.31
C ALA A 149 -10.09 -9.29 5.88
N CYS A 150 -8.77 -9.19 6.07
CA CYS A 150 -7.86 -10.29 5.78
C CYS A 150 -8.19 -11.54 6.61
N ALA A 151 -8.43 -11.38 7.91
CA ALA A 151 -8.80 -12.48 8.79
C ALA A 151 -10.11 -13.14 8.35
N GLU A 152 -11.09 -12.36 7.89
CA GLU A 152 -12.37 -12.90 7.42
C GLU A 152 -12.21 -13.68 6.11
N VAL A 153 -11.41 -13.16 5.16
CA VAL A 153 -11.04 -13.91 3.95
C VAL A 153 -10.30 -15.19 4.31
N ILE A 154 -9.40 -15.14 5.31
CA ILE A 154 -8.68 -16.33 5.79
C ILE A 154 -9.65 -17.38 6.34
N LYS A 155 -10.59 -16.99 7.20
CA LYS A 155 -11.57 -17.91 7.80
C LYS A 155 -12.48 -18.53 6.74
N VAL A 156 -13.05 -17.71 5.86
CA VAL A 156 -13.95 -18.16 4.79
C VAL A 156 -13.23 -19.08 3.81
N GLY A 157 -11.98 -18.78 3.45
CA GLY A 157 -11.22 -19.61 2.50
C GLY A 157 -10.56 -20.86 3.11
N SER A 158 -10.43 -20.95 4.43
CA SER A 158 -9.80 -22.10 5.10
C SER A 158 -10.77 -23.21 5.50
N GLY A 159 -12.09 -23.00 5.35
CA GLY A 159 -13.11 -24.01 5.65
C GLY A 159 -13.31 -24.29 7.15
N ASP A 160 -12.81 -23.43 8.05
CA ASP A 160 -13.09 -23.51 9.50
C ASP A 160 -14.59 -23.24 9.80
N VAL A 161 -15.33 -22.71 8.82
CA VAL A 161 -16.81 -22.72 8.79
C VAL A 161 -17.23 -23.89 7.89
N ALA A 162 -17.89 -24.90 8.47
CA ALA A 162 -18.39 -26.07 7.76
C ALA A 162 -19.56 -25.72 6.83
N ASP A 163 -19.27 -24.97 5.77
CA ASP A 163 -20.24 -24.57 4.75
C ASP A 163 -19.70 -24.97 3.37
N PRO A 164 -20.41 -25.81 2.58
CA PRO A 164 -20.01 -26.21 1.23
C PRO A 164 -19.76 -25.02 0.27
N ASP A 165 -20.32 -23.83 0.55
CA ASP A 165 -20.07 -22.60 -0.23
C ASP A 165 -18.66 -21.98 -0.01
N SER A 166 -17.97 -22.37 1.06
CA SER A 166 -16.59 -21.90 1.38
C SER A 166 -15.53 -22.37 0.38
N VAL A 167 -15.77 -23.51 -0.28
CA VAL A 167 -14.84 -24.09 -1.28
C VAL A 167 -14.92 -23.30 -2.58
N GLU A 168 -16.12 -22.86 -2.96
CA GLU A 168 -16.38 -22.13 -4.20
C GLU A 168 -15.86 -20.68 -4.13
N SER A 169 -15.92 -20.05 -2.95
CA SER A 169 -15.53 -18.64 -2.76
C SER A 169 -14.03 -18.38 -3.01
N SER A 170 -13.16 -19.27 -2.56
CA SER A 170 -11.70 -19.14 -2.74
C SER A 170 -11.29 -19.36 -4.21
N GLY A 171 -11.97 -20.27 -4.93
CA GLY A 171 -11.80 -20.46 -6.37
C GLY A 171 -12.29 -19.26 -7.19
N LYS A 172 -13.41 -18.65 -6.78
CA LYS A 172 -13.91 -17.40 -7.38
C LYS A 172 -12.92 -16.24 -7.20
N GLY A 173 -12.30 -16.12 -6.01
CA GLY A 173 -11.27 -15.13 -5.72
C GLY A 173 -10.03 -15.27 -6.63
N LEU A 174 -9.46 -16.48 -6.73
CA LEU A 174 -8.32 -16.70 -7.63
C LEU A 174 -8.68 -16.46 -9.10
N LYS A 175 -9.85 -16.95 -9.56
CA LYS A 175 -10.32 -16.69 -10.93
C LYS A 175 -10.43 -15.19 -11.21
N ALA A 176 -10.96 -14.41 -10.27
CA ALA A 176 -11.03 -12.95 -10.41
C ALA A 176 -9.62 -12.32 -10.51
N VAL A 177 -8.66 -12.77 -9.69
CA VAL A 177 -7.27 -12.28 -9.77
C VAL A 177 -6.64 -12.65 -11.11
N LEU A 178 -6.79 -13.88 -11.58
CA LEU A 178 -6.21 -14.35 -12.84
C LEU A 178 -6.84 -13.65 -14.06
N VAL A 179 -8.16 -13.61 -14.13
CA VAL A 179 -8.89 -12.93 -15.22
C VAL A 179 -8.60 -11.44 -15.20
N GLY A 180 -8.64 -10.79 -14.03
CA GLY A 180 -8.29 -9.38 -13.89
C GLY A 180 -6.86 -9.07 -14.31
N SER A 181 -5.90 -9.93 -13.93
CA SER A 181 -4.49 -9.78 -14.34
C SER A 181 -4.32 -9.94 -15.84
N LEU A 182 -5.00 -10.92 -16.46
CA LEU A 182 -4.95 -11.16 -17.90
C LEU A 182 -5.59 -10.01 -18.68
N VAL A 183 -6.77 -9.55 -18.27
CA VAL A 183 -7.46 -8.41 -18.89
C VAL A 183 -6.62 -7.14 -18.77
N SER A 184 -6.01 -6.89 -17.61
CA SER A 184 -5.10 -5.76 -17.41
C SER A 184 -3.87 -5.83 -18.31
N ALA A 185 -3.25 -7.01 -18.44
CA ALA A 185 -2.10 -7.22 -19.33
C ALA A 185 -2.46 -7.03 -20.81
N LEU A 186 -3.60 -7.57 -21.26
CA LEU A 186 -4.11 -7.38 -22.62
C LEU A 186 -4.41 -5.91 -22.90
N PHE A 187 -5.04 -5.21 -21.97
CA PHE A 187 -5.30 -3.78 -22.10
C PHE A 187 -4.01 -2.96 -22.19
N LEU A 188 -3.02 -3.25 -21.34
CA LEU A 188 -1.71 -2.61 -21.41
C LEU A 188 -1.03 -2.86 -22.77
N ALA A 189 -1.13 -4.08 -23.30
CA ALA A 189 -0.61 -4.40 -24.63
C ALA A 189 -1.34 -3.61 -25.74
N MET A 190 -2.67 -3.48 -25.66
CA MET A 190 -3.47 -2.71 -26.63
C MET A 190 -3.17 -1.21 -26.58
N VAL A 191 -3.01 -0.63 -25.39
CA VAL A 191 -2.62 0.78 -25.21
C VAL A 191 -1.21 1.02 -25.74
N GLN A 192 -0.25 0.13 -25.44
CA GLN A 192 1.11 0.24 -25.96
C GLN A 192 1.19 0.04 -27.48
N ALA A 193 0.33 -0.81 -28.05
CA ALA A 193 0.19 -0.98 -29.48
C ALA A 193 -0.46 0.23 -30.19
N ARG A 194 -0.77 1.32 -29.47
CA ARG A 194 -1.45 2.53 -29.97
C ARG A 194 -2.82 2.24 -30.61
N LEU A 195 -3.41 1.08 -30.34
CA LEU A 195 -4.73 0.70 -30.82
C LEU A 195 -5.86 1.43 -30.04
N PHE A 196 -5.51 2.10 -28.95
CA PHE A 196 -6.38 2.94 -28.13
C PHE A 196 -5.66 4.24 -27.77
N LEU A 197 -6.36 5.39 -27.82
CA LEU A 197 -5.84 6.64 -27.24
C LEU A 197 -5.84 6.50 -25.71
N GLY A 198 -4.67 6.19 -25.15
CA GLY A 198 -4.47 6.03 -23.71
C GLY A 198 -4.30 7.36 -22.97
N ASP A 199 -3.86 8.41 -23.65
CA ASP A 199 -3.58 9.72 -23.06
C ASP A 199 -4.30 10.82 -23.85
N VAL A 200 -5.10 11.63 -23.14
CA VAL A 200 -5.69 12.87 -23.65
C VAL A 200 -5.14 14.02 -22.81
N ALA A 201 -4.04 14.59 -23.27
CA ALA A 201 -3.47 15.80 -22.71
C ALA A 201 -3.82 16.97 -23.64
N HIS A 202 -4.52 17.97 -23.10
CA HIS A 202 -4.80 19.20 -23.84
C HIS A 202 -4.53 20.39 -22.93
N SER A 203 -3.64 21.27 -23.38
CA SER A 203 -3.38 22.56 -22.76
C SER A 203 -3.94 23.66 -23.63
N PHE A 204 -4.61 24.62 -23.02
CA PHE A 204 -5.21 25.75 -23.72
C PHE A 204 -4.94 27.05 -22.97
N ARG A 205 -4.96 28.14 -23.72
CA ARG A 205 -4.82 29.49 -23.21
C ARG A 205 -6.19 30.04 -22.81
N LEU A 206 -6.26 30.68 -21.67
CA LEU A 206 -7.41 31.39 -21.15
C LEU A 206 -7.46 32.80 -21.78
N GLY A 207 -7.80 32.87 -23.06
CA GLY A 207 -7.92 34.10 -23.83
C GLY A 207 -7.30 34.02 -25.23
N GLY A 208 -7.61 35.00 -26.08
CA GLY A 208 -7.08 35.08 -27.45
C GLY A 208 -5.68 35.70 -27.59
N ASP A 209 -5.08 36.15 -26.49
CA ASP A 209 -3.75 36.79 -26.49
C ASP A 209 -2.63 35.72 -26.44
N PRO A 210 -1.57 35.86 -27.26
CA PRO A 210 -0.34 35.06 -27.16
C PRO A 210 0.36 35.05 -25.78
N ARG A 211 -0.05 35.89 -24.83
CA ARG A 211 0.47 35.95 -23.45
C ARG A 211 -0.57 35.58 -22.38
N ALA A 212 -1.73 35.07 -22.79
CA ALA A 212 -2.79 34.70 -21.87
C ALA A 212 -2.36 33.54 -20.92
N PRO A 213 -2.94 33.48 -19.71
CA PRO A 213 -2.70 32.38 -18.77
C PRO A 213 -3.00 31.03 -19.41
N VAL A 214 -2.25 30.01 -19.02
CA VAL A 214 -2.44 28.64 -19.53
C VAL A 214 -3.06 27.75 -18.47
N THR A 215 -3.87 26.81 -18.92
CA THR A 215 -4.34 25.68 -18.13
C THR A 215 -4.38 24.45 -19.01
N GLY A 216 -4.54 23.28 -18.41
CA GLY A 216 -4.67 22.06 -19.16
C GLY A 216 -5.17 20.92 -18.31
N PHE A 217 -5.51 19.84 -18.98
CA PHE A 217 -5.85 18.58 -18.35
C PHE A 217 -5.04 17.48 -19.01
N ASP A 218 -4.59 16.54 -18.19
CA ASP A 218 -3.91 15.33 -18.63
C ASP A 218 -4.70 14.13 -18.10
N PHE A 219 -5.40 13.48 -19.02
CA PHE A 219 -6.16 12.27 -18.73
C PHE A 219 -5.40 11.06 -19.24
N GLN A 220 -4.79 10.33 -18.31
CA GLN A 220 -4.13 9.06 -18.58
C GLN A 220 -5.02 7.89 -18.16
N LEU A 221 -5.50 7.13 -19.14
CA LEU A 221 -6.29 5.93 -18.94
C LEU A 221 -5.38 4.75 -18.62
N SER A 222 -5.45 4.25 -17.38
CA SER A 222 -4.69 3.07 -16.95
C SER A 222 -5.56 2.18 -16.08
N PHE A 223 -5.75 0.91 -16.47
CA PHE A 223 -6.43 -0.09 -15.63
C PHE A 223 -5.73 -0.33 -14.31
N ALA A 224 -4.41 -0.11 -14.26
CA ALA A 224 -3.69 -0.17 -13.00
C ALA A 224 -4.05 1.00 -12.07
N LEU A 225 -4.14 2.23 -12.59
CA LEU A 225 -4.60 3.38 -11.81
C LEU A 225 -6.08 3.25 -11.41
N PHE A 226 -6.91 2.67 -12.28
CA PHE A 226 -8.30 2.36 -11.97
C PHE A 226 -8.42 1.35 -10.82
N GLY A 227 -7.63 0.26 -10.86
CA GLY A 227 -7.56 -0.73 -9.78
C GLY A 227 -7.08 -0.13 -8.46
N ILE A 228 -6.02 0.68 -8.48
CA ILE A 228 -5.52 1.39 -7.29
C ILE A 228 -6.59 2.34 -6.74
N GLY A 229 -7.27 3.10 -7.60
CA GLY A 229 -8.37 3.99 -7.19
C GLY A 229 -9.50 3.24 -6.48
N HIS A 230 -9.84 2.04 -6.94
CA HIS A 230 -10.81 1.18 -6.27
C HIS A 230 -10.34 0.72 -4.88
N LEU A 231 -9.04 0.40 -4.72
CA LEU A 231 -8.47 0.00 -3.44
C LEU A 231 -8.37 1.15 -2.44
N VAL A 232 -8.01 2.34 -2.91
CA VAL A 232 -7.77 3.54 -2.11
C VAL A 232 -9.09 4.23 -1.69
N GLY A 233 -10.16 4.01 -2.46
CA GLY A 233 -11.50 4.45 -2.14
C GLY A 233 -11.82 5.89 -2.55
N ILE A 234 -13.11 6.21 -2.49
CA ILE A 234 -13.67 7.47 -3.02
C ILE A 234 -13.13 8.69 -2.25
N SER A 235 -12.98 8.61 -0.93
CA SER A 235 -12.54 9.76 -0.12
C SER A 235 -11.15 10.26 -0.52
N CYS A 236 -10.20 9.35 -0.71
CA CYS A 236 -8.86 9.71 -1.17
C CYS A 236 -8.87 10.11 -2.65
N GLY A 237 -9.67 9.45 -3.49
CA GLY A 237 -9.88 9.85 -4.88
C GLY A 237 -10.41 11.29 -5.03
N ILE A 238 -11.39 11.69 -4.21
CA ILE A 238 -11.91 13.08 -4.17
C ILE A 238 -10.82 14.05 -3.72
N ALA A 239 -10.06 13.70 -2.67
CA ALA A 239 -8.97 14.56 -2.19
C ALA A 239 -7.91 14.79 -3.29
N MET A 240 -7.55 13.75 -4.04
CA MET A 240 -6.65 13.85 -5.19
C MET A 240 -7.26 14.69 -6.32
N PHE A 241 -8.55 14.49 -6.63
CA PHE A 241 -9.25 15.25 -7.65
C PHE A 241 -9.31 16.74 -7.31
N VAL A 242 -9.62 17.08 -6.06
CA VAL A 242 -9.58 18.46 -5.56
C VAL A 242 -8.15 19.02 -5.65
N GLY A 243 -7.13 18.23 -5.30
CA GLY A 243 -5.74 18.61 -5.47
C GLY A 243 -5.37 18.91 -6.94
N ALA A 244 -5.85 18.09 -7.88
CA ALA A 244 -5.66 18.30 -9.31
C ALA A 244 -6.36 19.57 -9.80
N LEU A 245 -7.59 19.83 -9.34
CA LEU A 245 -8.33 21.07 -9.65
C LEU A 245 -7.61 22.31 -9.09
N ILE A 246 -7.09 22.24 -7.86
CA ILE A 246 -6.31 23.35 -7.28
C ILE A 246 -5.02 23.55 -8.07
N GLY A 247 -4.31 22.48 -8.43
CA GLY A 247 -3.05 22.56 -9.15
C GLY A 247 -3.22 23.10 -10.58
N TRP A 248 -3.98 22.39 -11.41
CA TRP A 248 -4.14 22.69 -12.83
C TRP A 248 -5.19 23.77 -13.12
N GLY A 249 -6.26 23.84 -12.31
CA GLY A 249 -7.34 24.80 -12.50
C GLY A 249 -7.08 26.17 -11.87
N LEU A 250 -6.34 26.25 -10.76
CA LEU A 250 -6.04 27.52 -10.08
C LEU A 250 -4.56 27.87 -10.11
N GLY A 251 -3.69 26.93 -9.74
CA GLY A 251 -2.25 27.14 -9.61
C GLY A 251 -1.58 27.50 -10.94
N VAL A 252 -1.74 26.66 -11.97
CA VAL A 252 -1.11 26.90 -13.28
C VAL A 252 -1.59 28.21 -13.91
N PRO A 253 -2.90 28.55 -13.94
CA PRO A 253 -3.36 29.86 -14.40
C PRO A 253 -2.83 31.02 -13.59
N HIS A 254 -2.79 30.91 -12.26
CA HIS A 254 -2.31 31.98 -11.39
C HIS A 254 -0.82 32.28 -11.63
N TYR A 255 0.04 31.26 -11.66
CA TYR A 255 1.47 31.45 -11.87
C TYR A 255 1.83 31.81 -13.31
N SER A 256 1.08 31.31 -14.30
CA SER A 256 1.27 31.69 -15.70
C SER A 256 0.83 33.12 -16.00
N ALA A 257 -0.17 33.65 -15.28
CA ALA A 257 -0.55 35.05 -15.35
C ALA A 257 0.54 35.99 -14.77
N LEU A 258 1.23 35.55 -13.71
CA LEU A 258 2.31 36.33 -13.07
C LEU A 258 3.61 36.32 -13.90
N HIS A 259 3.86 35.26 -14.68
CA HIS A 259 5.08 35.08 -15.48
C HIS A 259 4.74 34.85 -16.96
N ALA A 260 4.04 35.81 -17.56
CA ALA A 260 3.57 35.67 -18.94
C ALA A 260 4.73 35.43 -19.94
N ALA A 261 4.65 34.31 -20.66
CA ALA A 261 5.60 33.94 -21.71
C ALA A 261 4.88 33.65 -23.02
N ALA A 262 5.51 34.02 -24.14
CA ALA A 262 5.06 33.63 -25.47
C ALA A 262 5.69 32.28 -25.84
N GLY A 263 4.92 31.38 -26.43
CA GLY A 263 5.38 30.03 -26.79
C GLY A 263 4.21 29.05 -26.91
N ASP A 264 4.53 27.77 -27.07
CA ASP A 264 3.55 26.70 -27.06
C ASP A 264 2.80 26.64 -25.71
N ALA A 265 1.48 26.48 -25.75
CA ALA A 265 0.65 26.49 -24.56
C ALA A 265 0.89 25.26 -23.67
N GLY A 266 1.22 24.11 -24.27
CA GLY A 266 1.52 22.87 -23.56
C GLY A 266 2.86 22.93 -22.83
N GLU A 267 3.91 23.34 -23.54
CA GLU A 267 5.25 23.49 -22.93
C GLU A 267 5.23 24.52 -21.80
N PHE A 268 4.56 25.66 -22.00
CA PHE A 268 4.47 26.70 -20.97
C PHE A 268 3.65 26.26 -19.74
N ALA A 269 2.55 25.54 -19.95
CA ALA A 269 1.74 25.00 -18.86
C ALA A 269 2.52 23.98 -18.02
N HIS A 270 3.21 23.04 -18.67
CA HIS A 270 4.05 22.06 -17.97
C HIS A 270 5.25 22.71 -17.26
N ALA A 271 5.89 23.71 -17.89
CA ALA A 271 6.99 24.44 -17.27
C ALA A 271 6.55 25.19 -16.01
N THR A 272 5.39 25.85 -16.06
CA THR A 272 4.79 26.56 -14.91
C THR A 272 4.40 25.59 -13.81
N TRP A 273 3.80 24.45 -14.17
CA TRP A 273 3.48 23.40 -13.21
C TRP A 273 4.75 22.88 -12.49
N SER A 274 5.80 22.55 -13.24
CA SER A 274 7.03 21.98 -12.69
C SER A 274 7.81 22.95 -11.79
N HIS A 275 7.88 24.23 -12.16
CA HIS A 275 8.68 25.23 -11.44
C HIS A 275 7.95 25.88 -10.26
N TYR A 276 6.63 25.94 -10.27
CA TYR A 276 5.86 26.64 -9.23
C TYR A 276 4.90 25.69 -8.51
N VAL A 277 3.91 25.17 -9.22
CA VAL A 277 2.82 24.40 -8.62
C VAL A 277 3.32 23.13 -7.92
N ARG A 278 4.32 22.44 -8.50
CA ARG A 278 4.92 21.23 -7.91
C ARG A 278 5.57 21.51 -6.54
N TYR A 279 6.22 22.67 -6.37
CA TYR A 279 6.84 23.04 -5.10
C TYR A 279 5.81 23.46 -4.04
N VAL A 280 4.70 24.09 -4.44
CA VAL A 280 3.56 24.34 -3.54
C VAL A 280 2.98 23.01 -3.03
N GLY A 281 2.79 22.04 -3.93
CA GLY A 281 2.37 20.69 -3.57
C GLY A 281 3.36 19.99 -2.62
N ALA A 282 4.67 20.09 -2.90
CA ALA A 282 5.71 19.55 -2.01
C ALA A 282 5.67 20.20 -0.61
N GLY A 283 5.43 21.51 -0.53
CA GLY A 283 5.23 22.22 0.73
C GLY A 283 4.01 21.73 1.51
N ALA A 284 2.88 21.52 0.84
CA ALA A 284 1.68 20.97 1.46
C ALA A 284 1.91 19.55 2.03
N ILE A 285 2.64 18.69 1.28
CA ILE A 285 3.04 17.36 1.74
C ILE A 285 3.94 17.47 2.98
N ALA A 286 4.91 18.37 2.98
CA ALA A 286 5.81 18.58 4.12
C ALA A 286 5.07 19.02 5.38
N VAL A 287 4.14 19.98 5.27
CA VAL A 287 3.30 20.43 6.39
C VAL A 287 2.43 19.29 6.92
N SER A 288 1.81 18.52 6.04
CA SER A 288 1.00 17.35 6.40
C SER A 288 1.82 16.28 7.13
N ALA A 289 3.05 16.01 6.65
CA ALA A 289 3.95 15.05 7.26
C ALA A 289 4.37 15.48 8.69
N ILE A 290 4.74 16.76 8.86
CA ILE A 290 5.08 17.33 10.18
C ILE A 290 3.89 17.24 11.13
N TRP A 291 2.71 17.63 10.67
CA TRP A 291 1.48 17.56 11.47
C TRP A 291 1.15 16.13 11.90
N THR A 292 1.31 15.17 10.99
CA THR A 292 1.11 13.74 11.26
C THR A 292 2.11 13.25 12.29
N LEU A 293 3.40 13.62 12.16
CA LEU A 293 4.43 13.27 13.12
C LEU A 293 4.08 13.80 14.51
N ILE A 294 3.68 15.07 14.63
CA ILE A 294 3.27 15.70 15.90
C ILE A 294 2.14 14.91 16.57
N LYS A 295 1.12 14.51 15.81
CA LYS A 295 0.00 13.70 16.34
C LYS A 295 0.46 12.32 16.82
N LEU A 296 1.45 11.72 16.15
CA LEU A 296 1.98 10.40 16.50
C LEU A 296 2.94 10.41 17.69
N VAL A 297 3.52 11.57 18.07
CA VAL A 297 4.45 11.67 19.21
C VAL A 297 3.83 11.12 20.49
N LYS A 298 2.58 11.49 20.81
CA LYS A 298 1.93 11.09 22.08
C LYS A 298 1.69 9.56 22.16
N PRO A 299 1.09 8.89 21.16
CA PRO A 299 0.98 7.43 21.13
C PRO A 299 2.34 6.71 21.19
N VAL A 300 3.34 7.20 20.45
CA VAL A 300 4.68 6.57 20.39
C VAL A 300 5.38 6.63 21.75
N ILE A 301 5.36 7.79 22.42
CA ILE A 301 5.93 7.94 23.77
C ILE A 301 5.19 7.04 24.75
N GLY A 302 3.85 6.96 24.67
CA GLY A 302 3.05 6.05 25.49
C GLY A 302 3.48 4.59 25.31
N GLY A 303 3.65 4.16 24.06
CA GLY A 303 4.13 2.83 23.72
C GLY A 303 5.51 2.50 24.25
N LEU A 304 6.47 3.43 24.09
CA LEU A 304 7.84 3.27 24.59
C LEU A 304 7.88 3.20 26.12
N LYS A 305 7.12 4.05 26.82
CA LYS A 305 7.01 4.01 28.29
C LYS A 305 6.45 2.68 28.78
N SER A 306 5.40 2.16 28.12
CA SER A 306 4.79 0.86 28.42
C SER A 306 5.79 -0.30 28.21
N ALA A 307 6.57 -0.26 27.13
CA ALA A 307 7.61 -1.23 26.85
C ALA A 307 8.70 -1.24 27.93
N ILE A 308 9.23 -0.07 28.30
CA ILE A 308 10.28 0.07 29.32
C ILE A 308 9.77 -0.38 30.69
N ALA A 309 8.54 0.00 31.08
CA ALA A 309 7.92 -0.41 32.34
C ALA A 309 7.82 -1.95 32.43
N SER A 310 7.43 -2.61 31.33
CA SER A 310 7.34 -4.07 31.29
C SER A 310 8.69 -4.77 31.32
N SER A 311 9.72 -4.20 30.67
CA SER A 311 11.08 -4.72 30.75
C SER A 311 11.66 -4.60 32.16
N ARG A 312 11.28 -3.56 32.92
CA ARG A 312 11.67 -3.41 34.32
C ARG A 312 10.92 -4.36 35.25
N ALA A 313 9.64 -4.63 34.99
CA ALA A 313 8.84 -5.58 35.77
C ALA A 313 9.22 -7.06 35.53
N ARG A 314 10.02 -7.34 34.49
CA ARG A 314 10.54 -8.68 34.17
C ARG A 314 11.94 -8.95 34.75
N LYS A 315 12.58 -7.94 35.34
CA LYS A 315 13.79 -8.08 36.16
C LYS A 315 13.40 -8.24 37.61
#